data_AF-A0A377BRM0-F1
#
_entry.id   AF-A0A377BRM0-F1
#
_cell.length_a   1.000
_cell.length_b   1.000
_cell.length_c   1.000
_cell.angle_alpha   90.00
_cell.angle_beta   90.00
_cell.angle_gamma   90.00
#
_symmetry.space_group_name_H-M   'P 1'
#
loop_
_entity.id
_entity.type
_entity.pdbx_description
1 polymer ?
#
loop_
_entity_poly.entity_id
_entity_poly.type
_entity_poly.pdbx_seq_one_letter_code
_entity_poly.pdbx_strand_id
1 'polypeptide(L)'
;MVPDYEHLHDAYELLWEMPGNDGYLQLVGIMQKFIDQSISANTNYDPSRFPSGKVPMQQLLKDLLTAYKFGVKTLYYQNTRDGAEDAQDDLVPSIQDRWLRKRRM
;
A
#
# COMPACT_ATOMS: atom_id res chain seq x y z
N MET A 1 -12.88 4.57 4.56
CA MET A 1 -13.88 3.50 4.35
C MET A 1 -13.43 2.61 3.21
N VAL A 2 -13.39 1.28 3.39
CA VAL A 2 -13.06 0.29 2.34
C VAL A 2 -14.33 -0.45 1.87
N PRO A 3 -14.37 -0.98 0.64
CA PRO A 3 -15.53 -1.74 0.15
C PRO A 3 -15.87 -2.94 1.03
N ASP A 4 -17.17 -3.17 1.27
CA ASP A 4 -17.69 -4.34 2.01
C ASP A 4 -17.00 -4.63 3.36
N TYR A 5 -16.67 -3.57 4.09
CA TYR A 5 -15.96 -3.65 5.37
C TYR A 5 -16.66 -4.55 6.40
N GLU A 6 -18.00 -4.48 6.49
CA GLU A 6 -18.78 -5.26 7.47
C GLU A 6 -18.49 -6.76 7.39
N HIS A 7 -18.27 -7.30 6.20
CA HIS A 7 -18.04 -8.74 5.98
C HIS A 7 -16.58 -9.10 5.74
N LEU A 8 -15.75 -8.17 5.25
CA LEU A 8 -14.38 -8.46 4.80
C LEU A 8 -13.28 -7.86 5.69
N HIS A 9 -13.61 -7.21 6.81
CA HIS A 9 -12.60 -6.57 7.66
C HIS A 9 -11.45 -7.51 8.06
N ASP A 10 -11.74 -8.78 8.38
CA ASP A 10 -10.73 -9.78 8.72
C ASP A 10 -9.98 -10.37 7.50
N ALA A 11 -10.53 -10.19 6.30
CA ALA A 11 -9.94 -10.70 5.05
C ALA A 11 -9.00 -9.69 4.38
N TYR A 12 -9.11 -8.40 4.74
CA TYR A 12 -8.19 -7.38 4.26
C TYR A 12 -6.84 -7.48 4.96
N GLU A 13 -5.77 -7.30 4.19
CA GLU A 13 -4.43 -7.00 4.71
C GLU A 13 -4.17 -5.51 4.46
N LEU A 14 -4.10 -4.72 5.53
CA LEU A 14 -3.78 -3.30 5.48
C LEU A 14 -2.28 -3.08 5.26
N LEU A 15 -1.93 -1.91 4.72
CA LEU A 15 -0.55 -1.57 4.33
C LEU A 15 0.49 -1.87 5.42
N TRP A 16 0.19 -1.46 6.65
CA TRP A 16 1.09 -1.58 7.78
C TRP A 16 0.92 -2.89 8.57
N GLU A 17 0.03 -3.79 8.15
CA GLU A 17 -0.08 -5.15 8.67
C GLU A 17 0.96 -6.06 8.02
N MET A 18 1.27 -5.82 6.74
CA MET A 18 2.33 -6.52 6.00
C MET A 18 3.66 -6.52 6.77
N PRO A 19 4.35 -7.67 6.85
CA PRO A 19 5.63 -7.78 7.57
C PRO A 19 6.81 -7.15 6.82
N GLY A 20 6.70 -6.96 5.50
CA GLY A 20 7.75 -6.40 4.64
C GLY A 20 7.35 -6.41 3.16
N ASN A 21 8.29 -6.05 2.27
CA ASN A 21 7.99 -5.85 0.85
C ASN A 21 8.06 -7.12 -0.01
N ASP A 22 8.60 -8.24 0.51
CA ASP A 22 8.88 -9.46 -0.27
C ASP A 22 7.64 -10.02 -1.01
N GLY A 23 6.51 -10.17 -0.31
CA GLY A 23 5.28 -10.70 -0.89
C GLY A 23 4.70 -9.79 -1.98
N TYR A 24 4.63 -8.49 -1.69
CA TYR A 24 4.17 -7.49 -2.65
C TYR A 24 5.05 -7.43 -3.91
N LEU A 25 6.38 -7.40 -3.76
CA LEU A 25 7.31 -7.34 -4.90
C LEU A 25 7.27 -8.61 -5.76
N GLN A 26 7.00 -9.79 -5.17
CA GLN A 26 6.75 -11.01 -5.93
C GLN A 26 5.49 -10.91 -6.77
N LEU A 27 4.39 -10.40 -6.20
CA LEU A 27 3.14 -10.19 -6.95
C LEU A 27 3.33 -9.21 -8.11
N VAL A 28 4.04 -8.09 -7.86
CA VAL A 28 4.41 -7.14 -8.92
C VAL A 28 5.22 -7.82 -10.01
N GLY A 29 6.22 -8.64 -9.67
CA GLY A 29 7.00 -9.40 -10.64
C GLY A 29 6.16 -10.37 -11.48
N ILE A 30 5.20 -11.06 -10.87
CA ILE A 30 4.25 -11.94 -11.56
C ILE A 30 3.38 -11.13 -12.54
N MET A 31 2.84 -9.99 -12.12
CA MET A 31 2.07 -9.10 -12.99
C MET A 31 2.93 -8.58 -14.14
N GLN A 32 4.18 -8.19 -13.86
CA GLN A 32 5.10 -7.58 -14.81
C GLN A 32 5.44 -8.50 -15.99
N LYS A 33 5.29 -9.82 -15.83
CA LYS A 33 5.38 -10.81 -16.92
C LYS A 33 4.40 -10.53 -18.07
N PHE A 34 3.24 -9.95 -17.77
CA PHE A 34 2.14 -9.74 -18.72
C PHE A 34 1.84 -8.26 -18.99
N ILE A 35 2.46 -7.34 -18.24
CA ILE A 35 2.31 -5.90 -18.46
C ILE A 35 3.34 -5.42 -19.50
N ASP A 36 2.84 -4.86 -20.59
CA ASP A 36 3.67 -4.35 -21.70
C ASP A 36 4.66 -3.27 -21.22
N GLN A 37 4.16 -2.29 -20.48
CA GLN A 37 4.95 -1.18 -19.94
C GLN A 37 5.52 -1.54 -18.55
N SER A 38 5.35 -0.67 -17.56
CA SER A 38 5.86 -0.84 -16.20
C SER A 38 4.74 -0.67 -15.17
N ILE A 39 5.05 -0.96 -13.90
CA ILE A 39 4.15 -0.81 -12.77
C ILE A 39 4.75 0.22 -11.80
N SER A 40 3.92 1.14 -11.30
CA SER A 40 4.30 2.07 -10.23
C SER A 40 4.36 1.35 -8.88
N ALA A 41 5.35 0.48 -8.71
CA ALA A 41 5.50 -0.35 -7.53
C ALA A 41 6.10 0.43 -6.36
N ASN A 42 5.45 0.40 -5.21
CA ASN A 42 5.92 1.09 -4.01
C ASN A 42 6.75 0.17 -3.12
N THR A 43 7.59 0.75 -2.27
CA THR A 43 8.22 0.06 -1.14
C THR A 43 7.80 0.75 0.16
N ASN A 44 7.55 -0.01 1.20
CA ASN A 44 6.98 0.50 2.45
C ASN A 44 7.82 0.03 3.63
N TYR A 45 8.09 0.94 4.56
CA TYR A 45 8.90 0.66 5.74
C TYR A 45 8.28 1.31 6.97
N ASP A 46 7.99 0.50 7.98
CA ASP A 46 7.59 0.97 9.30
C ASP A 46 8.81 0.97 10.22
N PRO A 47 9.35 2.14 10.63
CA PRO A 47 10.54 2.21 11.47
C PRO A 47 10.38 1.46 12.81
N SER A 48 9.15 1.35 13.34
CA SER A 48 8.88 0.66 14.61
C SER A 48 9.17 -0.84 14.57
N ARG A 49 9.22 -1.44 13.36
CA ARG A 49 9.53 -2.86 13.15
C ARG A 49 11.03 -3.16 13.18
N PHE A 50 11.89 -2.13 13.23
CA PHE A 50 13.34 -2.28 13.20
C PHE A 50 13.97 -1.90 14.55
N PRO A 51 15.07 -2.55 14.95
CA PRO A 51 15.82 -2.16 16.13
C PRO A 51 16.19 -0.67 16.08
N SER A 52 16.01 0.03 17.19
CA SER A 52 16.32 1.47 17.32
C SER A 52 15.47 2.40 16.45
N GLY A 53 14.35 1.94 15.88
CA GLY A 53 13.43 2.80 15.12
C GLY A 53 14.00 3.29 13.79
N LYS A 54 14.97 2.58 13.21
CA LYS A 54 15.66 2.99 11.98
C LYS A 54 15.69 1.86 10.97
N VAL A 55 15.26 2.15 9.74
CA VAL A 55 15.31 1.19 8.64
C VAL A 55 16.78 0.98 8.23
N PRO A 56 17.33 -0.24 8.32
CA PRO A 56 18.73 -0.47 7.99
C PRO A 56 18.94 -0.42 6.47
N MET A 57 20.04 0.22 6.04
CA MET A 57 20.41 0.30 4.61
C MET A 57 20.52 -1.08 3.95
N GLN A 58 20.94 -2.10 4.71
CA GLN A 58 20.99 -3.48 4.25
C GLN A 58 19.60 -3.99 3.80
N GLN A 59 18.52 -3.62 4.50
CA GLN A 59 17.16 -4.00 4.11
C GLN A 59 16.74 -3.27 2.83
N LEU A 60 17.00 -1.96 2.73
CA LEU A 60 16.67 -1.17 1.53
C LEU A 60 17.34 -1.75 0.27
N LEU A 61 18.63 -2.08 0.37
CA LEU A 61 19.37 -2.66 -0.75
C LEU A 61 18.92 -4.09 -1.06
N LYS A 62 18.57 -4.89 -0.04
CA LYS A 62 17.99 -6.22 -0.26
C LYS A 62 16.68 -6.13 -1.06
N ASP A 63 15.79 -5.20 -0.71
CA ASP A 63 14.49 -5.06 -1.38
C ASP A 63 14.66 -4.54 -2.81
N LEU A 64 15.60 -3.61 -3.03
CA LEU A 64 15.99 -3.17 -4.38
C LEU A 64 16.50 -4.33 -5.24
N LEU A 65 17.40 -5.17 -4.70
CA LEU A 65 17.93 -6.35 -5.39
C LEU A 65 16.85 -7.41 -5.61
N THR A 66 15.89 -7.52 -4.70
CA THR A 66 14.76 -8.44 -4.81
C THR A 66 13.81 -8.03 -5.93
N ALA A 67 13.50 -6.73 -6.03
CA ALA A 67 12.75 -6.16 -7.14
C ALA A 67 13.44 -6.44 -8.48
N TYR A 68 14.75 -6.20 -8.55
CA TYR A 68 15.56 -6.50 -9.74
C TYR A 68 15.52 -8.00 -10.09
N LYS A 69 15.69 -8.88 -9.10
CA LYS A 69 15.68 -10.33 -9.28
C LYS A 69 14.38 -10.85 -9.89
N PHE A 70 13.24 -10.26 -9.52
CA PHE A 70 11.92 -10.66 -10.03
C PHE A 70 11.50 -9.91 -11.30
N GLY A 71 12.38 -9.09 -11.89
CA GLY A 71 12.11 -8.39 -13.14
C GLY A 71 11.15 -7.20 -12.99
N VAL A 72 11.04 -6.63 -11.78
CA VAL A 72 10.29 -5.38 -11.56
C VAL A 72 11.00 -4.25 -12.31
N LYS A 73 10.27 -3.58 -13.22
CA LYS A 73 10.85 -2.58 -14.13
C LYS A 73 11.07 -1.21 -13.47
N THR A 74 10.18 -0.78 -12.58
CA THR A 74 10.29 0.51 -11.88
C THR A 74 9.84 0.42 -10.43
N LEU A 75 10.52 1.17 -9.55
CA LEU A 75 10.06 1.48 -8.19
C LEU A 75 9.64 2.96 -8.14
N TYR A 76 8.52 3.25 -7.50
CA TYR A 76 7.89 4.57 -7.51
C TYR A 76 8.08 5.32 -6.19
N TYR A 77 7.20 5.11 -5.21
CA TYR A 77 7.36 5.71 -3.88
C TYR A 77 8.00 4.76 -2.88
N GLN A 78 8.81 5.34 -2.01
CA GLN A 78 9.20 4.72 -0.75
C GLN A 78 8.41 5.38 0.38
N ASN A 79 7.43 4.67 0.93
CA ASN A 79 6.62 5.15 2.04
C ASN A 79 7.28 4.77 3.37
N THR A 80 7.46 5.74 4.25
CA THR A 80 7.95 5.51 5.62
C THR A 80 6.84 5.89 6.58
N ARG A 81 6.43 4.97 7.45
CA ARG A 81 5.40 5.27 8.46
C ARG A 81 5.94 6.32 9.42
N ASP A 82 5.24 7.44 9.53
CA ASP A 82 5.61 8.59 10.36
C ASP A 82 5.00 8.53 11.78
N GLY A 83 4.15 7.54 12.05
CA GLY A 83 3.49 7.37 13.33
C GLY A 83 2.38 8.39 13.59
N ALA A 84 1.98 9.17 12.57
CA ALA A 84 0.76 9.94 12.65
C ALA A 84 -0.43 8.96 12.62
N GLU A 85 -1.33 9.07 13.60
CA GLU A 85 -2.67 8.50 13.42
C GLU A 85 -3.28 9.17 12.20
N ASP A 86 -3.78 8.36 11.25
CA ASP A 86 -4.49 8.86 10.07
C ASP A 86 -5.71 9.66 10.56
N ALA A 87 -5.53 10.97 10.77
CA ALA A 87 -6.60 11.91 11.06
C ALA A 87 -7.40 12.10 9.77
N GLN A 88 -8.21 11.10 9.45
CA GLN A 88 -9.04 11.03 8.26
C GLN A 88 -10.49 11.37 8.61
N ASP A 89 -10.70 12.38 9.46
CA ASP A 89 -12.05 12.86 9.85
C ASP A 89 -12.74 13.71 8.78
N ASP A 90 -12.02 14.18 7.74
CA ASP A 90 -12.53 15.21 6.83
C ASP A 90 -13.08 14.71 5.47
N LEU A 91 -13.21 13.40 5.25
CA LEU A 91 -13.66 12.87 3.95
C LEU A 91 -14.85 11.90 4.03
N VAL A 92 -15.89 12.26 4.79
CA VAL A 92 -17.23 11.70 4.61
C VAL A 92 -18.11 12.68 3.82
N PRO A 93 -18.09 12.70 2.47
CA PRO A 93 -19.24 13.19 1.75
C PRO A 93 -20.38 12.20 1.99
N SER A 94 -21.34 12.60 2.82
CA SER A 94 -22.62 11.94 3.04
C SER A 94 -23.22 11.49 1.70
N ILE A 95 -23.12 10.19 1.41
CA ILE A 95 -23.75 9.56 0.24
C ILE A 95 -25.28 9.82 0.27
N GLN A 96 -25.85 10.08 1.46
CA GLN A 96 -27.25 10.46 1.65
C GLN A 96 -27.66 11.77 0.93
N ASP A 97 -26.80 12.79 0.83
CA ASP A 97 -27.20 14.09 0.27
C ASP A 97 -27.33 14.07 -1.26
N ARG A 98 -26.60 13.17 -1.93
CA ARG A 98 -26.60 13.08 -3.40
C ARG A 98 -27.83 12.35 -3.94
N TRP A 99 -28.37 11.38 -3.18
CA TRP A 99 -29.56 10.63 -3.57
C TRP A 99 -30.87 11.42 -3.36
N LEU A 100 -30.92 12.30 -2.34
CA LEU A 100 -32.10 13.11 -2.07
C LEU A 100 -32.28 14.29 -3.06
N ARG A 101 -31.20 14.83 -3.62
CA ARG A 101 -31.28 15.92 -4.61
C ARG A 101 -31.79 15.48 -5.99
N LYS A 102 -31.56 14.22 -6.40
CA LYS A 102 -32.02 13.69 -7.70
C LYS A 102 -33.49 13.28 -7.75
N ARG A 103 -34.23 13.31 -6.63
CA ARG A 103 -35.67 13.01 -6.57
C ARG A 103 -36.56 14.26 -6.54
N ARG A 104 -35.98 15.47 -6.64
CA ARG A 104 -36.71 16.75 -6.64
C ARG A 104 -36.58 17.56 -7.94
N MET A 105 -36.12 16.95 -9.02
CA MET A 105 -36.23 17.49 -10.38
C MET A 105 -37.01 16.52 -11.25
#